data_AF-A0A943RR25-F1
#
_entry.id   AF-A0A943RR25-F1
#
_cell.length_a   1.000
_cell.length_b   1.000
_cell.length_c   1.000
_cell.angle_alpha   90.00
_cell.angle_beta   90.00
_cell.angle_gamma   90.00
#
_symmetry.space_group_name_H-M   'P 1'
#
loop_
_entity.id
_entity.type
_entity.pdbx_description
1 polymer ?
#
loop_
_entity_poly.entity_id
_entity_poly.type
_entity_poly.pdbx_seq_one_letter_code
_entity_poly.pdbx_strand_id
1 'polypeptide(L)'
;MKRIEREKVIRNAYRSTILALTVCCFFLGAVLVIHERAREYEVRKLEEKLDAKGVVQNDEGLFSSIQLFLPEEVYVASGVTLELYNSQISSLGERIESYNVKWTCAVGKNMKRKFSITGTEELLGTYPLIFTVFDDNGAQVVTASTKLKIVPALQESFSLLTIGDSLSCNTATYERLNELTDDQIVYMGTRGVGGSLTEARRGFSAKNYLEASAYTMEEPEEEVHPFYNEKTGSFDWDYYKETTGFDPDAVELFLGTNGLDVDPEENGSNIIRIVRNIHESDPELPIYLVHTLYPSNQDGIGSWNNNGYALYGDRYKYEEDQKVFDLMIYLESSLGEEENLYFVPAGMCHDSANNFDMVEVPVSPHSEMTMKVPTDAVHPGRAGYRQIADCLYSVICGTKAEWSK
;
A
#
# COMPACT_ATOMS: atom_id res chain seq x y z
N MET A 1 -8.05 18.38 -72.48
CA MET A 1 -7.38 17.09 -72.18
C MET A 1 -6.42 17.15 -70.99
N LYS A 2 -5.51 18.13 -70.88
CA LYS A 2 -4.44 18.15 -69.85
C LYS A 2 -4.88 18.20 -68.36
N ARG A 3 -6.08 18.70 -68.02
CA ARG A 3 -6.54 18.85 -66.61
C ARG A 3 -7.07 17.55 -66.00
N ILE A 4 -7.82 16.77 -66.77
CA ILE A 4 -8.42 15.49 -66.34
C ILE A 4 -7.34 14.42 -66.14
N GLU A 5 -6.31 14.40 -66.98
CA GLU A 5 -5.16 13.50 -66.80
C GLU A 5 -4.37 13.83 -65.53
N ARG A 6 -4.18 15.12 -65.23
CA ARG A 6 -3.48 15.57 -64.02
C ARG A 6 -4.23 15.19 -62.74
N GLU A 7 -5.56 15.33 -62.73
CA GLU A 7 -6.40 14.90 -61.60
C GLU A 7 -6.42 13.36 -61.42
N LYS A 8 -6.40 12.59 -62.51
CA LYS A 8 -6.25 11.13 -62.43
C LYS A 8 -4.90 10.71 -61.85
N VAL A 9 -3.81 11.38 -62.24
CA VAL A 9 -2.47 11.11 -61.71
C VAL A 9 -2.40 11.43 -60.23
N ILE A 10 -2.93 12.57 -59.80
CA ILE A 10 -2.96 12.96 -58.37
C ILE A 10 -3.83 11.99 -57.56
N ARG A 11 -5.02 11.64 -58.05
CA ARG A 11 -5.91 10.70 -57.34
C ARG A 11 -5.32 9.30 -57.22
N ASN A 12 -4.59 8.84 -58.24
CA ASN A 12 -3.86 7.58 -58.18
C ASN A 12 -2.69 7.65 -57.20
N ALA A 13 -1.93 8.75 -57.17
CA ALA A 13 -0.86 8.95 -56.19
C ALA A 13 -1.40 8.93 -54.75
N TYR A 14 -2.51 9.63 -54.48
CA TYR A 14 -3.16 9.60 -53.15
C TYR A 14 -3.65 8.20 -52.77
N ARG A 15 -4.24 7.45 -53.70
CA ARG A 15 -4.66 6.05 -53.45
C ARG A 15 -3.46 5.15 -53.14
N SER A 16 -2.35 5.31 -53.85
CA SER A 16 -1.11 4.58 -53.58
C SER A 16 -0.52 4.92 -52.21
N THR A 17 -0.53 6.21 -51.83
CA THR A 17 -0.04 6.64 -50.51
C THR A 17 -0.92 6.12 -49.37
N ILE A 18 -2.24 6.17 -49.50
CA ILE A 18 -3.17 5.63 -48.51
C ILE A 18 -2.97 4.13 -48.37
N LEU A 19 -2.87 3.40 -49.50
CA LEU A 19 -2.61 1.96 -49.48
C LEU A 19 -1.29 1.62 -48.78
N ALA A 20 -0.22 2.39 -49.03
CA ALA A 20 1.07 2.21 -48.37
C ALA A 20 0.99 2.46 -46.85
N LEU A 21 0.29 3.50 -46.42
CA LEU A 21 0.06 3.80 -45.00
C LEU A 21 -0.74 2.69 -44.32
N THR A 22 -1.82 2.22 -44.95
CA THR A 22 -2.64 1.12 -44.43
C THR A 22 -1.81 -0.16 -44.28
N VAL A 23 -0.98 -0.51 -45.27
CA VAL A 23 -0.07 -1.66 -45.19
C VAL A 23 0.95 -1.50 -44.05
N CYS A 24 1.51 -0.30 -43.86
CA CYS A 24 2.40 -0.02 -42.72
C CYS A 24 1.70 -0.20 -41.37
N CYS A 25 0.45 0.28 -41.22
CA CYS A 25 -0.31 0.09 -39.97
C CYS A 25 -0.59 -1.38 -39.68
N PHE A 26 -0.96 -2.18 -40.69
CA PHE A 26 -1.12 -3.62 -40.52
C PHE A 26 0.20 -4.31 -40.17
N PHE A 27 1.31 -3.89 -40.78
CA PHE A 27 2.64 -4.41 -40.44
C PHE A 27 3.04 -4.07 -39.01
N LEU A 28 2.83 -2.83 -38.56
CA LEU A 28 3.09 -2.41 -37.18
C LEU A 28 2.24 -3.17 -36.17
N GLY A 29 0.94 -3.34 -36.44
CA GLY A 29 0.05 -4.14 -35.61
C GLY A 29 0.48 -5.61 -35.53
N ALA A 30 0.89 -6.21 -36.65
CA ALA A 30 1.43 -7.57 -36.67
C ALA A 30 2.76 -7.68 -35.89
N VAL A 31 3.65 -6.69 -35.99
CA VAL A 31 4.90 -6.65 -35.24
C VAL A 31 4.65 -6.52 -33.74
N LEU A 32 3.68 -5.70 -33.32
CA LEU A 32 3.26 -5.58 -31.91
C LEU A 32 2.75 -6.92 -31.36
N VAL A 33 1.84 -7.58 -32.08
CA VAL A 33 1.33 -8.91 -31.69
C VAL A 33 2.45 -9.96 -31.63
N ILE A 34 3.41 -9.92 -32.56
CA ILE A 34 4.57 -10.82 -32.53
C ILE A 34 5.47 -10.50 -31.33
N HIS A 35 5.68 -9.23 -31.00
CA HIS A 35 6.48 -8.81 -29.86
C HIS A 35 5.83 -9.19 -28.52
N GLU A 36 4.51 -9.05 -28.42
CA GLU A 36 3.72 -9.45 -27.27
C GLU A 36 3.74 -10.98 -27.09
N ARG A 37 3.52 -11.75 -28.15
CA ARG A 37 3.66 -13.22 -28.11
C ARG A 37 5.09 -13.69 -27.81
N ALA A 38 6.11 -12.97 -28.30
CA ALA A 38 7.49 -13.26 -27.98
C ALA A 38 7.78 -12.99 -26.48
N ARG A 39 7.19 -11.94 -25.92
CA ARG A 39 7.26 -11.64 -24.49
C ARG A 39 6.56 -12.71 -23.66
N GLU A 40 5.32 -13.08 -24.00
CA GLU A 40 4.59 -14.19 -23.36
C GLU A 40 5.36 -15.51 -23.42
N TYR A 41 5.99 -15.80 -24.57
CA TYR A 41 6.82 -16.99 -24.73
C TYR A 41 8.07 -16.95 -23.85
N GLU A 42 8.76 -15.81 -23.75
CA GLU A 42 9.92 -15.66 -22.85
C GLU A 42 9.52 -15.77 -21.37
N VAL A 43 8.37 -15.20 -20.98
CA VAL A 43 7.79 -15.37 -19.63
C VAL A 43 7.50 -16.84 -19.35
N ARG A 44 6.81 -17.54 -20.26
CA ARG A 44 6.53 -18.97 -20.12
C ARG A 44 7.79 -19.82 -20.08
N LYS A 45 8.83 -19.46 -20.84
CA LYS A 45 10.13 -20.15 -20.81
C LYS A 45 10.90 -19.90 -19.52
N LEU A 46 10.72 -18.73 -18.92
CA LEU A 46 11.26 -18.41 -17.60
C LEU A 46 10.53 -19.23 -16.53
N GLU A 47 9.21 -19.30 -16.58
CA GLU A 47 8.37 -20.14 -15.71
C GLU A 47 8.74 -21.63 -15.83
N GLU A 48 8.84 -22.18 -17.05
CA GLU A 48 9.26 -23.57 -17.28
C GLU A 48 10.70 -23.86 -16.79
N LYS A 49 11.61 -22.87 -16.86
CA LYS A 49 12.97 -23.00 -16.31
C LYS A 49 13.01 -22.89 -14.77
N LEU A 50 12.06 -22.16 -14.18
CA LEU A 50 11.89 -22.04 -12.74
C LEU A 50 11.31 -23.34 -12.17
N ASP A 51 10.29 -23.91 -12.81
CA ASP A 51 9.70 -25.20 -12.43
C ASP A 51 10.72 -26.36 -12.57
N ALA A 52 11.60 -26.30 -13.57
CA ALA A 52 12.66 -27.29 -13.77
C ALA A 52 13.83 -27.19 -12.76
N LYS A 53 13.81 -26.25 -11.83
CA LYS A 53 14.82 -26.10 -10.76
C LYS A 53 14.22 -26.02 -9.35
N GLY A 54 12.93 -26.32 -9.19
CA GLY A 54 12.25 -26.29 -7.90
C GLY A 54 12.38 -27.59 -7.10
N VAL A 55 12.91 -27.45 -5.89
CA VAL A 55 12.89 -28.35 -4.71
C VAL A 55 14.28 -28.93 -4.38
N VAL A 56 15.03 -28.16 -3.60
CA VAL A 56 16.03 -28.72 -2.69
C VAL A 56 15.49 -28.49 -1.28
N GLN A 57 14.98 -29.55 -0.66
CA GLN A 57 14.88 -29.63 0.79
C GLN A 57 16.32 -29.67 1.30
N ASN A 58 16.79 -28.59 1.95
CA ASN A 58 18.13 -28.60 2.52
C ASN A 58 18.15 -29.50 3.76
N ASP A 59 19.01 -30.51 3.76
CA ASP A 59 19.19 -31.54 4.80
C ASP A 59 19.85 -31.01 6.09
N GLU A 60 19.74 -29.72 6.38
CA GLU A 60 20.16 -29.11 7.64
C GLU A 60 19.00 -28.29 8.19
N GLY A 61 18.23 -28.88 9.11
CA GLY A 61 17.02 -28.31 9.72
C GLY A 61 17.25 -27.03 10.52
N LEU A 62 17.61 -25.94 9.84
CA LEU A 62 17.90 -24.63 10.44
C LEU A 62 17.55 -23.43 9.54
N PHE A 63 16.55 -23.57 8.67
CA PHE A 63 15.73 -22.44 8.20
C PHE A 63 14.27 -22.85 8.31
N SER A 64 13.62 -22.45 9.40
CA SER A 64 12.15 -22.34 9.42
C SER A 64 11.72 -21.53 8.20
N SER A 65 10.79 -22.05 7.42
CA SER A 65 10.36 -21.53 6.09
C SER A 65 10.31 -20.00 6.05
N ILE A 66 11.13 -19.36 5.21
CA ILE A 66 11.00 -17.94 4.89
C ILE A 66 9.61 -17.72 4.31
N GLN A 67 8.82 -16.85 4.93
CA GLN A 67 7.52 -16.45 4.40
C GLN A 67 7.66 -15.12 3.67
N LEU A 68 6.94 -14.99 2.57
CA LEU A 68 6.83 -13.77 1.79
C LEU A 68 5.38 -13.33 1.76
N PHE A 69 5.16 -12.02 1.72
CA PHE A 69 3.85 -11.42 1.59
C PHE A 69 3.83 -10.45 0.42
N LEU A 70 2.93 -10.70 -0.54
CA LEU A 70 2.53 -9.76 -1.57
C LEU A 70 1.00 -9.85 -1.71
N PRO A 71 0.29 -8.72 -1.83
CA PRO A 71 -1.14 -8.74 -2.11
C PRO A 71 -1.38 -9.32 -3.51
N GLU A 72 -2.60 -9.75 -3.81
CA GLU A 72 -2.93 -10.28 -5.14
C GLU A 72 -2.60 -9.26 -6.24
N GLU A 73 -2.87 -7.98 -5.95
CA GLU A 73 -2.70 -6.87 -6.87
C GLU A 73 -2.03 -5.67 -6.20
N VAL A 74 -1.11 -5.04 -6.92
CA VAL A 74 -0.47 -3.77 -6.51
C VAL A 74 -0.82 -2.72 -7.55
N TYR A 75 -1.57 -1.70 -7.13
CA TYR A 75 -1.96 -0.59 -7.99
C TYR A 75 -0.94 0.54 -7.92
N VAL A 76 -0.64 1.17 -9.05
CA VAL A 76 0.20 2.38 -9.15
C VAL A 76 -0.49 3.38 -10.06
N ALA A 77 -1.00 4.47 -9.49
CA ALA A 77 -1.62 5.52 -10.27
C ALA A 77 -0.58 6.29 -11.11
N SER A 78 -1.04 6.79 -12.27
CA SER A 78 -0.22 7.65 -13.11
C SER A 78 0.17 8.93 -12.36
N GLY A 79 1.45 9.31 -12.42
CA GLY A 79 2.01 10.43 -11.66
C GLY A 79 2.48 10.09 -10.23
N VAL A 80 2.27 8.85 -9.77
CA VAL A 80 2.70 8.36 -8.45
C VAL A 80 3.90 7.43 -8.59
N THR A 81 4.79 7.43 -7.59
CA THR A 81 5.84 6.42 -7.45
C THR A 81 5.57 5.59 -6.21
N LEU A 82 5.43 4.27 -6.39
CA LEU A 82 5.40 3.31 -5.29
C LEU A 82 6.70 2.51 -5.23
N GLU A 83 7.02 2.06 -4.04
CA GLU A 83 8.22 1.28 -3.77
C GLU A 83 7.84 0.11 -2.86
N LEU A 84 8.36 -1.09 -3.11
CA LEU A 84 8.10 -2.28 -2.28
C LEU A 84 9.40 -2.72 -1.61
N TYR A 85 9.43 -2.70 -0.28
CA TYR A 85 10.66 -2.90 0.49
C TYR A 85 10.88 -4.38 0.84
N ASN A 86 12.06 -4.91 0.50
CA ASN A 86 12.40 -6.32 0.67
C ASN A 86 12.22 -6.80 2.12
N SER A 87 12.57 -5.95 3.09
CA SER A 87 12.46 -6.24 4.53
C SER A 87 11.03 -6.22 5.06
N GLN A 88 10.09 -5.61 4.34
CA GLN A 88 8.70 -5.41 4.77
C GLN A 88 7.72 -6.31 4.04
N ILE A 89 8.23 -7.15 3.13
CA ILE A 89 7.46 -8.18 2.42
C ILE A 89 7.93 -9.59 2.80
N SER A 90 8.83 -9.73 3.78
CA SER A 90 9.36 -11.02 4.21
C SER A 90 9.34 -11.17 5.71
N SER A 91 9.11 -12.39 6.18
CA SER A 91 9.21 -12.73 7.60
C SER A 91 10.64 -12.62 8.16
N LEU A 92 11.64 -12.30 7.34
CA LEU A 92 13.00 -12.10 7.79
C LEU A 92 13.25 -10.69 8.34
N GLY A 93 12.36 -9.73 8.07
CA GLY A 93 12.63 -8.32 8.38
C GLY A 93 13.94 -7.86 7.72
N GLU A 94 14.75 -7.10 8.45
CA GLU A 94 16.09 -6.67 8.00
C GLU A 94 17.07 -7.83 7.71
N ARG A 95 16.82 -9.04 8.23
CA ARG A 95 17.69 -10.21 7.97
C ARG A 95 17.65 -10.66 6.51
N ILE A 96 16.69 -10.18 5.71
CA ILE A 96 16.67 -10.39 4.27
C ILE A 96 17.94 -9.85 3.59
N GLU A 97 18.65 -8.90 4.20
CA GLU A 97 19.92 -8.37 3.68
C GLU A 97 21.04 -9.40 3.66
N SER A 98 20.91 -10.48 4.42
CA SER A 98 21.82 -11.64 4.38
C SER A 98 21.51 -12.60 3.22
N TYR A 99 20.48 -12.31 2.41
CA TYR A 99 20.09 -13.09 1.25
C TYR A 99 20.30 -12.32 -0.05
N ASN A 100 20.37 -13.05 -1.15
CA ASN A 100 20.36 -12.48 -2.48
C ASN A 100 18.91 -12.38 -2.96
N VAL A 101 18.47 -11.20 -3.39
CA VAL A 101 17.07 -10.99 -3.80
C VAL A 101 16.96 -10.42 -5.20
N LYS A 102 15.86 -10.75 -5.87
CA LYS A 102 15.58 -10.28 -7.24
C LYS A 102 14.11 -9.97 -7.40
N TRP A 103 13.83 -8.78 -7.91
CA TRP A 103 12.57 -8.44 -8.53
C TRP A 103 12.63 -8.65 -10.05
N THR A 104 11.60 -9.26 -10.61
CA THR A 104 11.43 -9.46 -12.05
C THR A 104 10.09 -8.86 -12.47
N CYS A 105 10.14 -7.84 -13.32
CA CYS A 105 8.99 -7.23 -13.96
C CYS A 105 9.43 -6.57 -15.27
N ALA A 106 8.50 -6.40 -16.21
CA ALA A 106 8.79 -5.71 -17.47
C ALA A 106 8.95 -4.19 -17.31
N VAL A 107 8.46 -3.64 -16.20
CA VAL A 107 8.48 -2.21 -15.86
C VAL A 107 9.07 -2.02 -14.45
N GLY A 108 9.45 -0.79 -14.11
CA GLY A 108 10.03 -0.45 -12.81
C GLY A 108 11.51 -0.79 -12.70
N LYS A 109 12.04 -0.71 -11.48
CA LYS A 109 13.47 -0.83 -11.17
C LYS A 109 13.67 -1.78 -10.00
N ASN A 110 14.47 -2.81 -10.22
CA ASN A 110 15.00 -3.65 -9.15
C ASN A 110 16.19 -2.93 -8.49
N MET A 111 16.10 -2.65 -7.20
CA MET A 111 17.12 -1.97 -6.40
C MET A 111 17.51 -2.82 -5.19
N LYS A 112 18.66 -2.51 -4.57
CA LYS A 112 19.21 -3.28 -3.44
C LYS A 112 18.19 -3.54 -2.31
N ARG A 113 17.41 -2.51 -1.92
CA ARG A 113 16.49 -2.57 -0.78
C ARG A 113 15.02 -2.75 -1.17
N LYS A 114 14.69 -2.55 -2.45
CA LYS A 114 13.31 -2.38 -2.90
C LYS A 114 13.12 -2.57 -4.39
N PHE A 115 11.88 -2.80 -4.80
CA PHE A 115 11.41 -2.51 -6.14
C PHE A 115 10.84 -1.09 -6.18
N SER A 116 11.08 -0.32 -7.24
CA SER A 116 10.58 1.05 -7.40
C SER A 116 9.91 1.22 -8.76
N ILE A 117 8.69 1.75 -8.79
CA ILE A 117 7.89 1.93 -10.00
C ILE A 117 7.18 3.28 -9.98
N THR A 118 7.30 4.02 -11.07
CA THR A 118 6.53 5.26 -11.32
C THR A 118 5.45 4.97 -12.35
N GLY A 119 4.19 5.18 -11.98
CA GLY A 119 3.05 5.08 -12.89
C GLY A 119 3.09 6.21 -13.92
N THR A 120 2.91 5.86 -15.20
CA THR A 120 2.81 6.83 -16.29
C THR A 120 1.78 6.33 -17.31
N GLU A 121 1.19 7.26 -18.06
CA GLU A 121 0.20 6.95 -19.09
C GLU A 121 0.72 5.99 -20.18
N GLU A 122 2.02 6.02 -20.48
CA GLU A 122 2.64 5.12 -21.45
C GLU A 122 2.79 3.68 -20.95
N LEU A 123 2.72 3.50 -19.62
CA LEU A 123 2.91 2.22 -18.95
C LEU A 123 1.60 1.60 -18.44
N LEU A 124 0.44 2.21 -18.72
CA LEU A 124 -0.86 1.65 -18.34
C LEU A 124 -0.99 0.17 -18.73
N GLY A 125 -1.48 -0.64 -17.80
CA GLY A 125 -1.65 -2.07 -18.02
C GLY A 125 -1.31 -2.92 -16.80
N THR A 126 -1.35 -4.24 -17.00
CA THR A 126 -1.08 -5.23 -15.95
C THR A 126 0.18 -6.00 -16.27
N TYR A 127 1.06 -6.15 -15.28
CA TYR A 127 2.35 -6.81 -15.41
C TYR A 127 2.55 -7.83 -14.30
N PRO A 128 3.04 -9.04 -14.58
CA PRO A 128 3.49 -9.92 -13.53
C PRO A 128 4.70 -9.31 -12.83
N LEU A 129 4.65 -9.22 -11.51
CA LEU A 129 5.75 -8.81 -10.66
C LEU A 129 6.12 -9.98 -9.76
N ILE A 130 7.37 -10.43 -9.87
CA ILE A 130 7.87 -11.62 -9.16
C ILE A 130 9.01 -11.20 -8.24
N PHE A 131 8.91 -11.59 -6.97
CA PHE A 131 9.99 -11.49 -5.99
C PHE A 131 10.59 -12.87 -5.75
N THR A 132 11.91 -12.98 -5.81
CA THR A 132 12.64 -14.24 -5.61
C THR A 132 13.80 -14.03 -4.66
N VAL A 133 13.93 -14.93 -3.68
CA VAL A 133 15.01 -14.97 -2.70
C VAL A 133 15.93 -16.16 -3.00
N PHE A 134 17.24 -15.94 -2.93
CA PHE A 134 18.28 -16.93 -3.16
C PHE A 134 19.23 -16.99 -1.96
N ASP A 135 19.76 -18.18 -1.68
CA ASP A 135 20.83 -18.37 -0.71
C ASP A 135 22.20 -17.91 -1.29
N ASP A 136 23.25 -18.04 -0.49
CA ASP A 136 24.62 -17.67 -0.89
C ASP A 136 25.22 -18.59 -1.96
N ASN A 137 24.63 -19.76 -2.20
CA ASN A 137 25.03 -20.66 -3.28
C ASN A 137 24.31 -20.33 -4.61
N GLY A 138 23.42 -19.33 -4.60
CA GLY A 138 22.59 -18.96 -5.74
C GLY A 138 21.42 -19.91 -5.98
N ALA A 139 21.09 -20.78 -5.02
CA ALA A 139 19.89 -21.60 -5.05
C ALA A 139 18.67 -20.77 -4.66
N GLN A 140 17.57 -20.91 -5.40
CA GLN A 140 16.32 -20.26 -5.07
C GLN A 140 15.74 -20.88 -3.79
N VAL A 141 15.43 -20.03 -2.80
CA VAL A 141 14.88 -20.44 -1.51
C VAL A 141 13.36 -20.29 -1.48
N VAL A 142 12.84 -19.15 -1.94
CA VAL A 142 11.40 -18.85 -1.97
C VAL A 142 11.09 -17.83 -3.07
N THR A 143 9.86 -17.86 -3.58
CA THR A 143 9.38 -16.87 -4.56
C THR A 143 7.91 -16.53 -4.28
N ALA A 144 7.53 -15.30 -4.57
CA ALA A 144 6.15 -14.82 -4.54
C ALA A 144 5.88 -13.96 -5.78
N SER A 145 4.62 -13.86 -6.20
CA SER A 145 4.21 -13.07 -7.36
C SER A 145 2.91 -12.32 -7.11
N THR A 146 2.77 -11.15 -7.73
CA THR A 146 1.58 -10.30 -7.70
C THR A 146 1.31 -9.70 -9.09
N LYS A 147 0.11 -9.19 -9.31
CA LYS A 147 -0.24 -8.40 -10.49
C LYS A 147 0.03 -6.92 -10.22
N LEU A 148 1.06 -6.36 -10.85
CA LEU A 148 1.29 -4.92 -10.86
C LEU A 148 0.38 -4.25 -11.89
N LYS A 149 -0.55 -3.42 -11.43
CA LYS A 149 -1.48 -2.65 -12.27
C LYS A 149 -1.09 -1.19 -12.28
N ILE A 150 -0.70 -0.67 -13.45
CA ILE A 150 -0.49 0.76 -13.66
C ILE A 150 -1.79 1.33 -14.22
N VAL A 151 -2.38 2.28 -13.49
CA VAL A 151 -3.75 2.77 -13.71
C VAL A 151 -3.77 4.28 -13.97
N PRO A 152 -4.78 4.81 -14.68
CA PRO A 152 -4.90 6.24 -14.89
C PRO A 152 -5.10 6.98 -13.55
N ALA A 153 -4.71 8.25 -13.51
CA ALA A 153 -5.04 9.12 -12.39
C ALA A 153 -6.54 9.40 -12.34
N LEU A 154 -7.09 9.56 -11.14
CA LEU A 154 -8.50 9.84 -10.94
C LEU A 154 -8.86 11.29 -11.33
N GLN A 155 -10.04 11.48 -11.92
CA GLN A 155 -10.57 12.81 -12.30
C GLN A 155 -11.91 13.16 -11.64
N GLU A 156 -12.48 12.24 -10.85
CA GLU A 156 -13.82 12.38 -10.28
C GLU A 156 -13.76 12.68 -8.79
N SER A 157 -14.64 13.55 -8.32
CA SER A 157 -14.85 13.84 -6.90
C SER A 157 -15.50 12.67 -6.17
N PHE A 158 -15.15 12.50 -4.91
CA PHE A 158 -15.79 11.52 -4.02
C PHE A 158 -15.62 11.97 -2.58
N SER A 159 -16.46 11.44 -1.70
CA SER A 159 -16.38 11.64 -0.26
C SER A 159 -15.68 10.47 0.43
N LEU A 160 -14.87 10.78 1.44
CA LEU A 160 -14.05 9.82 2.17
C LEU A 160 -14.20 10.04 3.67
N LEU A 161 -14.49 8.97 4.40
CA LEU A 161 -14.44 8.95 5.87
C LEU A 161 -13.22 8.16 6.32
N THR A 162 -12.30 8.81 7.04
CA THR A 162 -11.15 8.11 7.64
C THR A 162 -11.46 7.72 9.09
N ILE A 163 -11.53 6.43 9.35
CA ILE A 163 -11.59 5.84 10.69
C ILE A 163 -10.18 5.33 11.03
N GLY A 164 -9.58 5.87 12.08
CA GLY A 164 -8.19 5.49 12.36
C GLY A 164 -7.65 5.93 13.70
N ASP A 165 -6.34 5.78 13.83
CA ASP A 165 -5.58 6.16 15.01
C ASP A 165 -4.61 7.32 14.72
N SER A 166 -3.57 7.48 15.55
CA SER A 166 -2.59 8.57 15.39
C SER A 166 -1.86 8.56 14.05
N LEU A 167 -1.72 7.41 13.37
CA LEU A 167 -1.13 7.33 12.02
C LEU A 167 -2.02 7.95 10.94
N SER A 168 -3.31 8.17 11.23
CA SER A 168 -4.22 8.91 10.36
C SER A 168 -4.43 10.37 10.81
N CYS A 169 -3.75 10.81 11.89
CA CYS A 169 -3.86 12.16 12.44
C CYS A 169 -2.79 13.15 11.97
N ASN A 170 -2.12 12.91 10.83
CA ASN A 170 -1.11 13.82 10.26
C ASN A 170 -1.61 14.51 9.00
N THR A 171 -1.44 15.84 8.91
CA THR A 171 -1.92 16.64 7.78
C THR A 171 -1.26 16.28 6.46
N ALA A 172 -0.03 15.73 6.48
CA ALA A 172 0.73 15.42 5.27
C ALA A 172 0.06 14.38 4.37
N THR A 173 -0.70 13.43 4.94
CA THR A 173 -1.47 12.45 4.17
C THR A 173 -2.55 13.17 3.36
N TYR A 174 -3.39 13.97 4.03
CA TYR A 174 -4.50 14.69 3.40
C TYR A 174 -4.02 15.76 2.40
N GLU A 175 -2.97 16.52 2.75
CA GLU A 175 -2.36 17.48 1.83
C GLU A 175 -1.87 16.79 0.55
N ARG A 176 -1.30 15.60 0.66
CA ARG A 176 -0.85 14.82 -0.50
C ARG A 176 -2.00 14.26 -1.32
N LEU A 177 -3.05 13.75 -0.67
CA LEU A 177 -4.25 13.31 -1.36
C LEU A 177 -4.91 14.47 -2.13
N ASN A 178 -4.95 15.67 -1.55
CA ASN A 178 -5.47 16.87 -2.20
C ASN A 178 -4.63 17.29 -3.40
N GLU A 179 -3.30 17.24 -3.30
CA GLU A 179 -2.40 17.48 -4.44
C GLU A 179 -2.63 16.48 -5.59
N LEU A 180 -2.89 15.21 -5.26
CA LEU A 180 -3.12 14.14 -6.25
C LEU A 180 -4.51 14.20 -6.88
N THR A 181 -5.49 14.76 -6.18
CA THR A 181 -6.89 14.82 -6.61
C THR A 181 -7.31 16.20 -7.09
N ASP A 182 -6.48 17.22 -7.01
CA ASP A 182 -6.86 18.63 -7.26
C ASP A 182 -8.04 19.05 -6.36
N ASP A 183 -7.91 18.77 -5.06
CA ASP A 183 -8.88 19.09 -4.00
C ASP A 183 -10.30 18.51 -4.23
N GLN A 184 -10.41 17.40 -4.97
CA GLN A 184 -11.71 16.78 -5.29
C GLN A 184 -12.27 15.84 -4.21
N ILE A 185 -11.53 15.60 -3.11
CA ILE A 185 -12.01 14.77 -2.00
C ILE A 185 -12.86 15.59 -1.03
N VAL A 186 -14.05 15.10 -0.73
CA VAL A 186 -14.92 15.62 0.34
C VAL A 186 -14.71 14.79 1.60
N TYR A 187 -13.85 15.26 2.50
CA TYR A 187 -13.61 14.56 3.75
C TYR A 187 -14.81 14.66 4.70
N MET A 188 -15.21 13.54 5.29
CA MET A 188 -16.32 13.42 6.23
C MET A 188 -15.83 12.98 7.60
N GLY A 189 -16.55 13.39 8.66
CA GLY A 189 -16.23 13.06 10.04
C GLY A 189 -16.57 14.17 11.00
N THR A 190 -16.70 13.83 12.27
CA THR A 190 -17.03 14.77 13.35
C THR A 190 -15.80 15.50 13.90
N ARG A 191 -14.60 15.02 13.57
CA ARG A 191 -13.31 15.60 13.97
C ARG A 191 -12.55 16.11 12.74
N GLY A 192 -11.36 16.68 12.92
CA GLY A 192 -10.55 17.11 11.78
C GLY A 192 -9.06 17.23 12.02
N VAL A 193 -8.30 17.06 10.94
CA VAL A 193 -6.84 17.09 10.86
C VAL A 193 -6.46 18.06 9.74
N GLY A 194 -5.83 19.19 10.08
CA GLY A 194 -5.39 20.16 9.08
C GLY A 194 -6.52 20.73 8.20
N GLY A 195 -7.76 20.75 8.70
CA GLY A 195 -8.95 21.20 7.96
C GLY A 195 -9.68 20.09 7.18
N SER A 196 -9.13 18.86 7.13
CA SER A 196 -9.82 17.69 6.57
C SER A 196 -10.59 16.97 7.67
N LEU A 197 -11.87 16.68 7.48
CA LEU A 197 -12.68 16.00 8.49
C LEU A 197 -12.37 14.51 8.56
N THR A 198 -12.42 13.93 9.76
CA THR A 198 -12.06 12.52 9.99
C THR A 198 -12.80 11.98 11.21
N GLU A 199 -12.70 10.68 11.42
CA GLU A 199 -12.98 10.00 12.68
C GLU A 199 -11.70 9.44 13.33
N ALA A 200 -10.54 9.97 12.98
CA ALA A 200 -9.27 9.54 13.54
C ALA A 200 -9.10 10.00 15.00
N ARG A 201 -8.63 9.11 15.88
CA ARG A 201 -8.40 9.39 17.31
C ARG A 201 -7.04 8.90 17.77
N ARG A 202 -6.22 9.80 18.29
CA ARG A 202 -4.88 9.44 18.78
C ARG A 202 -4.97 8.42 19.91
N GLY A 203 -4.17 7.35 19.83
CA GLY A 203 -4.13 6.29 20.84
C GLY A 203 -5.33 5.34 20.86
N PHE A 204 -6.33 5.53 19.99
CA PHE A 204 -7.40 4.53 19.83
C PHE A 204 -6.85 3.28 19.15
N SER A 205 -7.28 2.11 19.64
CA SER A 205 -7.17 0.82 18.97
C SER A 205 -8.51 0.44 18.32
N ALA A 206 -8.53 -0.62 17.50
CA ALA A 206 -9.78 -1.17 16.97
C ALA A 206 -10.76 -1.58 18.09
N LYS A 207 -10.24 -2.09 19.22
CA LYS A 207 -11.06 -2.40 20.39
C LYS A 207 -11.79 -1.18 20.94
N ASN A 208 -11.14 -0.01 20.95
CA ASN A 208 -11.76 1.21 21.46
C ASN A 208 -13.00 1.60 20.66
N TYR A 209 -12.98 1.41 19.34
CA TYR A 209 -14.14 1.64 18.47
C TYR A 209 -15.29 0.65 18.67
N LEU A 210 -15.04 -0.51 19.29
CA LEU A 210 -16.05 -1.54 19.56
C LEU A 210 -16.69 -1.41 20.95
N GLU A 211 -16.15 -0.55 21.81
CA GLU A 211 -16.52 -0.37 23.22
C GLU A 211 -16.95 1.07 23.48
N ALA A 212 -17.59 1.34 24.62
CA ALA A 212 -17.93 2.71 25.04
C ALA A 212 -16.68 3.50 25.47
N SER A 213 -15.83 3.88 24.51
CA SER A 213 -14.56 4.56 24.77
C SER A 213 -14.70 6.07 24.65
N ALA A 214 -14.30 6.78 25.72
CA ALA A 214 -14.14 8.23 25.72
C ALA A 214 -12.90 8.67 24.94
N TYR A 215 -12.91 9.90 24.43
CA TYR A 215 -11.75 10.54 23.82
C TYR A 215 -11.55 11.96 24.37
N THR A 216 -10.45 12.16 25.10
CA THR A 216 -10.15 13.42 25.80
C THR A 216 -8.80 14.02 25.42
N MET A 217 -8.11 13.47 24.41
CA MET A 217 -6.77 13.95 24.02
C MET A 217 -6.83 15.24 23.21
N GLU A 218 -7.91 15.48 22.47
CA GLU A 218 -8.08 16.64 21.60
C GLU A 218 -9.55 17.06 21.55
N GLU A 219 -9.80 18.34 21.27
CA GLU A 219 -11.16 18.86 21.10
C GLU A 219 -11.78 18.43 19.75
N PRO A 220 -13.11 18.19 19.68
CA PRO A 220 -14.02 18.15 20.82
C PRO A 220 -13.74 16.93 21.72
N GLU A 221 -13.79 17.09 23.04
CA GLU A 221 -13.81 15.93 23.94
C GLU A 221 -15.11 15.13 23.76
N GLU A 222 -15.02 13.80 23.83
CA GLU A 222 -16.13 12.89 23.64
C GLU A 222 -16.23 11.96 24.85
N GLU A 223 -17.41 11.89 25.48
CA GLU A 223 -17.67 10.88 26.52
C GLU A 223 -17.70 9.47 25.91
N VAL A 224 -18.18 9.35 24.67
CA VAL A 224 -18.17 8.14 23.85
C VAL A 224 -18.06 8.54 22.37
N HIS A 225 -17.29 7.79 21.58
CA HIS A 225 -17.18 8.02 20.13
C HIS A 225 -18.51 7.79 19.39
N PRO A 226 -18.74 8.43 18.22
CA PRO A 226 -20.05 8.49 17.56
C PRO A 226 -20.53 7.17 16.94
N PHE A 227 -19.62 6.20 16.73
CA PHE A 227 -20.01 4.86 16.27
C PHE A 227 -20.63 3.96 17.34
N TYR A 228 -20.49 4.28 18.63
CA TYR A 228 -20.99 3.40 19.68
C TYR A 228 -22.49 3.62 19.87
N ASN A 229 -23.29 2.59 19.59
CA ASN A 229 -24.71 2.61 19.86
C ASN A 229 -25.00 1.91 21.20
N GLU A 230 -25.41 2.67 22.21
CA GLU A 230 -25.74 2.12 23.53
C GLU A 230 -26.81 1.01 23.51
N LYS A 231 -27.70 1.02 22.50
CA LYS A 231 -28.76 0.01 22.37
C LYS A 231 -28.22 -1.34 21.92
N THR A 232 -27.22 -1.36 21.04
CA THR A 232 -26.57 -2.59 20.55
C THR A 232 -25.35 -2.96 21.38
N GLY A 233 -24.77 -1.98 22.09
CA GLY A 233 -23.60 -2.15 22.96
C GLY A 233 -22.29 -2.29 22.21
N SER A 234 -22.20 -1.82 20.96
CA SER A 234 -20.98 -1.89 20.16
C SER A 234 -20.98 -0.87 19.00
N PHE A 235 -19.96 -0.95 18.15
CA PHE A 235 -19.86 -0.22 16.88
C PHE A 235 -21.09 -0.50 16.00
N ASP A 236 -21.69 0.56 15.48
CA ASP A 236 -22.90 0.51 14.67
C ASP A 236 -22.83 1.57 13.56
N TRP A 237 -22.78 1.10 12.30
CA TRP A 237 -22.61 1.96 11.13
C TRP A 237 -23.87 2.78 10.84
N ASP A 238 -25.04 2.16 10.86
CA ASP A 238 -26.31 2.84 10.60
C ASP A 238 -26.60 3.92 11.65
N TYR A 239 -26.31 3.63 12.92
CA TYR A 239 -26.40 4.61 14.00
C TYR A 239 -25.49 5.82 13.76
N TYR A 240 -24.24 5.58 13.33
CA TYR A 240 -23.32 6.67 12.99
C TYR A 240 -23.88 7.54 11.88
N LYS A 241 -24.37 6.94 10.79
CA LYS A 241 -24.96 7.68 9.66
C LYS A 241 -26.20 8.47 10.08
N GLU A 242 -27.09 7.87 10.86
CA GLU A 242 -28.32 8.53 11.34
C GLU A 242 -28.01 9.73 12.25
N THR A 243 -27.06 9.59 13.17
CA THR A 243 -26.78 10.61 14.19
C THR A 243 -25.89 11.74 13.71
N THR A 244 -24.98 11.47 12.78
CA THR A 244 -24.05 12.47 12.25
C THR A 244 -24.54 13.07 10.93
N GLY A 245 -25.33 12.33 10.16
CA GLY A 245 -25.74 12.69 8.81
C GLY A 245 -24.64 12.49 7.75
N PHE A 246 -23.50 11.89 8.10
CA PHE A 246 -22.45 11.55 7.13
C PHE A 246 -22.76 10.21 6.46
N ASP A 247 -22.63 10.19 5.13
CA ASP A 247 -22.86 9.03 4.26
C ASP A 247 -21.79 9.10 3.14
N PRO A 248 -20.56 8.64 3.42
CA PRO A 248 -19.43 8.80 2.51
C PRO A 248 -19.48 7.78 1.36
N ASP A 249 -18.86 8.11 0.23
CA ASP A 249 -18.73 7.20 -0.91
C ASP A 249 -17.71 6.08 -0.65
N ALA A 250 -16.81 6.26 0.32
CA ALA A 250 -15.83 5.27 0.73
C ALA A 250 -15.34 5.50 2.17
N VAL A 251 -14.82 4.44 2.79
CA VAL A 251 -14.18 4.48 4.11
C VAL A 251 -12.70 4.12 3.98
N GLU A 252 -11.82 4.93 4.56
CA GLU A 252 -10.45 4.53 4.88
C GLU A 252 -10.44 3.99 6.32
N LEU A 253 -10.02 2.74 6.49
CA LEU A 253 -9.81 2.14 7.80
C LEU A 253 -8.30 2.00 8.04
N PHE A 254 -7.74 2.89 8.85
CA PHE A 254 -6.31 2.91 9.16
C PHE A 254 -6.09 2.67 10.66
N LEU A 255 -6.16 1.40 11.03
CA LEU A 255 -5.98 0.88 12.38
C LEU A 255 -4.96 -0.24 12.40
N GLY A 256 -4.48 -0.55 13.60
CA GLY A 256 -3.70 -1.75 13.86
C GLY A 256 -2.43 -1.46 14.62
N THR A 257 -1.87 -0.25 14.55
CA THR A 257 -0.65 0.08 15.31
C THR A 257 -0.88 -0.03 16.82
N ASN A 258 -2.04 0.42 17.29
CA ASN A 258 -2.46 0.27 18.68
C ASN A 258 -3.12 -1.10 18.85
N GLY A 259 -2.46 -1.98 19.60
CA GLY A 259 -2.84 -3.39 19.74
C GLY A 259 -1.92 -4.37 19.01
N LEU A 260 -0.84 -3.90 18.37
CA LEU A 260 0.20 -4.79 17.83
C LEU A 260 0.75 -5.72 18.92
N ASP A 261 0.72 -7.01 18.64
CA ASP A 261 1.25 -8.07 19.48
C ASP A 261 1.81 -9.18 18.59
N VAL A 262 2.60 -10.09 19.17
CA VAL A 262 3.16 -11.27 18.49
C VAL A 262 2.03 -12.20 18.02
N ASP A 263 0.94 -12.26 18.77
CA ASP A 263 -0.30 -12.89 18.33
C ASP A 263 -1.24 -11.81 17.74
N PRO A 264 -1.48 -11.80 16.41
CA PRO A 264 -2.31 -10.79 15.79
C PRO A 264 -3.81 -10.99 16.06
N GLU A 265 -4.24 -12.11 16.66
CA GLU A 265 -5.66 -12.52 16.68
C GLU A 265 -6.58 -11.50 17.36
N GLU A 266 -6.24 -10.98 18.56
CA GLU A 266 -7.13 -10.03 19.26
C GLU A 266 -7.30 -8.74 18.45
N ASN A 267 -6.19 -8.14 18.02
CA ASN A 267 -6.22 -6.88 17.29
C ASN A 267 -6.85 -7.04 15.90
N GLY A 268 -6.41 -8.05 15.16
CA GLY A 268 -6.95 -8.38 13.84
C GLY A 268 -8.44 -8.69 13.89
N SER A 269 -8.91 -9.48 14.87
CA SER A 269 -10.35 -9.79 15.04
C SER A 269 -11.19 -8.54 15.31
N ASN A 270 -10.65 -7.58 16.06
CA ASN A 270 -11.34 -6.31 16.29
C ASN A 270 -11.46 -5.48 15.00
N ILE A 271 -10.41 -5.41 14.19
CA ILE A 271 -10.45 -4.74 12.88
C ILE A 271 -11.47 -5.43 11.95
N ILE A 272 -11.41 -6.76 11.86
CA ILE A 272 -12.35 -7.59 11.07
C ILE A 272 -13.79 -7.32 11.49
N ARG A 273 -14.05 -7.18 12.79
CA ARG A 273 -15.39 -6.91 13.30
C ARG A 273 -15.91 -5.53 12.87
N ILE A 274 -15.05 -4.51 12.82
CA ILE A 274 -15.44 -3.19 12.31
C ILE A 274 -15.80 -3.28 10.82
N VAL A 275 -14.95 -3.91 10.00
CA VAL A 275 -15.22 -4.13 8.56
C VAL A 275 -16.56 -4.83 8.35
N ARG A 276 -16.78 -5.96 9.03
CA ARG A 276 -18.01 -6.74 8.91
C ARG A 276 -19.25 -6.00 9.40
N ASN A 277 -19.15 -5.22 10.48
CA ASN A 277 -20.26 -4.39 10.95
C ASN A 277 -20.65 -3.32 9.92
N ILE A 278 -19.67 -2.73 9.20
CA ILE A 278 -19.95 -1.77 8.13
C ILE A 278 -20.65 -2.49 6.97
N HIS A 279 -20.07 -3.58 6.44
CA HIS A 279 -20.63 -4.31 5.31
C HIS A 279 -21.94 -5.05 5.63
N GLU A 280 -22.26 -5.35 6.88
CA GLU A 280 -23.56 -5.90 7.27
C GLU A 280 -24.69 -4.88 7.01
N SER A 281 -24.42 -3.60 7.26
CA SER A 281 -25.36 -2.49 7.01
C SER A 281 -25.24 -1.92 5.59
N ASP A 282 -24.04 -1.93 5.01
CA ASP A 282 -23.71 -1.28 3.75
C ASP A 282 -22.76 -2.16 2.89
N PRO A 283 -23.25 -3.26 2.31
CA PRO A 283 -22.41 -4.28 1.65
C PRO A 283 -21.67 -3.80 0.40
N GLU A 284 -22.12 -2.68 -0.18
CA GLU A 284 -21.56 -2.10 -1.40
C GLU A 284 -20.56 -0.97 -1.11
N LEU A 285 -20.44 -0.53 0.15
CA LEU A 285 -19.56 0.56 0.53
C LEU A 285 -18.09 0.14 0.41
N PRO A 286 -17.28 0.81 -0.43
CA PRO A 286 -15.85 0.53 -0.52
C PRO A 286 -15.12 0.83 0.79
N ILE A 287 -14.42 -0.17 1.32
CA ILE A 287 -13.52 -0.02 2.48
C ILE A 287 -12.08 -0.18 2.02
N TYR A 288 -11.24 0.82 2.30
CA TYR A 288 -9.80 0.79 2.09
C TYR A 288 -9.10 0.50 3.40
N LEU A 289 -8.72 -0.76 3.61
CA LEU A 289 -8.03 -1.20 4.81
C LEU A 289 -6.52 -1.00 4.67
N VAL A 290 -5.97 -0.05 5.40
CA VAL A 290 -4.56 0.32 5.34
C VAL A 290 -3.72 -0.62 6.20
N HIS A 291 -2.78 -1.34 5.58
CA HIS A 291 -1.79 -2.11 6.33
C HIS A 291 -0.96 -1.18 7.21
N THR A 292 -0.96 -1.45 8.52
CA THR A 292 -0.18 -0.67 9.48
C THR A 292 1.31 -0.67 9.17
N LEU A 293 2.03 0.30 9.71
CA LEU A 293 3.41 0.57 9.34
C LEU A 293 4.39 -0.25 10.16
N TYR A 294 5.47 -0.68 9.51
CA TYR A 294 6.65 -1.16 10.21
C TYR A 294 7.29 0.00 10.97
N PRO A 295 7.78 -0.23 12.20
CA PRO A 295 8.42 0.79 12.99
C PRO A 295 9.77 1.19 12.40
N SER A 296 10.32 2.27 12.97
CA SER A 296 11.67 2.75 12.64
C SER A 296 12.76 1.72 13.02
N ASN A 297 14.02 2.07 12.79
CA ASN A 297 15.15 1.24 13.21
C ASN A 297 15.27 1.07 14.75
N GLN A 298 16.26 0.28 15.19
CA GLN A 298 16.48 -0.01 16.60
C GLN A 298 16.69 1.24 17.48
N ASP A 299 17.29 2.31 16.95
CA ASP A 299 17.51 3.55 17.71
C ASP A 299 16.18 4.22 18.05
N GLY A 300 15.25 4.27 17.09
CA GLY A 300 13.92 4.78 17.37
C GLY A 300 13.14 3.85 18.29
N ILE A 301 13.14 2.52 18.04
CA ILE A 301 12.45 1.53 18.90
C ILE A 301 12.91 1.63 20.36
N GLY A 302 14.21 1.77 20.59
CA GLY A 302 14.76 1.87 21.95
C GLY A 302 14.25 3.07 22.73
N SER A 303 13.79 4.12 22.04
CA SER A 303 13.19 5.31 22.64
C SER A 303 11.66 5.36 22.54
N TRP A 304 11.07 4.63 21.57
CA TRP A 304 9.66 4.53 21.16
C TRP A 304 8.99 5.86 20.77
N ASN A 305 9.16 6.88 21.59
CA ASN A 305 8.83 8.31 21.37
C ASN A 305 9.30 9.21 22.55
N ASN A 306 10.14 8.70 23.46
CA ASN A 306 10.42 9.35 24.75
C ASN A 306 11.86 9.88 24.88
N ASN A 307 12.36 10.55 23.84
CA ASN A 307 13.60 11.33 23.88
C ASN A 307 14.82 10.61 24.51
N GLY A 308 14.98 9.31 24.24
CA GLY A 308 16.19 8.56 24.62
C GLY A 308 16.17 7.84 25.98
N TYR A 309 15.02 7.73 26.65
CA TYR A 309 14.90 6.78 27.78
C TYR A 309 14.67 5.36 27.27
N ALA A 310 15.54 4.42 27.67
CA ALA A 310 15.42 2.98 27.40
C ALA A 310 14.28 2.34 28.24
N LEU A 311 13.05 2.79 28.01
CA LEU A 311 11.86 2.27 28.69
C LEU A 311 11.40 0.92 28.12
N TYR A 312 11.82 0.61 26.90
CA TYR A 312 11.40 -0.57 26.14
C TYR A 312 12.62 -1.44 25.75
N GLY A 313 13.51 -1.68 26.72
CA GLY A 313 14.78 -2.39 26.48
C GLY A 313 14.65 -3.86 26.09
N ASP A 314 13.44 -4.43 26.17
CA ASP A 314 13.09 -5.77 25.71
C ASP A 314 12.61 -5.81 24.26
N ARG A 315 12.29 -4.66 23.65
CA ARG A 315 11.85 -4.56 22.26
C ARG A 315 13.04 -4.48 21.31
N TYR A 316 12.94 -5.22 20.21
CA TYR A 316 13.95 -5.23 19.16
C TYR A 316 13.31 -5.32 17.78
N LYS A 317 13.98 -4.72 16.78
CA LYS A 317 13.46 -4.51 15.42
C LYS A 317 12.81 -5.74 14.80
N TYR A 318 13.46 -6.91 14.91
CA TYR A 318 12.94 -8.13 14.29
C TYR A 318 11.57 -8.53 14.87
N GLU A 319 11.38 -8.48 16.19
CA GLU A 319 10.09 -8.84 16.78
C GLU A 319 9.00 -7.84 16.41
N GLU A 320 9.30 -6.54 16.47
CA GLU A 320 8.32 -5.52 16.10
C GLU A 320 7.94 -5.59 14.60
N ASP A 321 8.88 -5.94 13.73
CA ASP A 321 8.59 -6.23 12.31
C ASP A 321 7.71 -7.48 12.15
N GLN A 322 7.94 -8.54 12.95
CA GLN A 322 7.07 -9.72 12.92
C GLN A 322 5.63 -9.39 13.31
N LYS A 323 5.41 -8.57 14.35
CA LYS A 323 4.06 -8.17 14.77
C LYS A 323 3.27 -7.56 13.62
N VAL A 324 3.91 -6.70 12.82
CA VAL A 324 3.29 -6.07 11.64
C VAL A 324 3.09 -7.09 10.52
N PHE A 325 4.10 -7.91 10.20
CA PHE A 325 4.01 -8.94 9.18
C PHE A 325 2.88 -9.95 9.46
N ASP A 326 2.79 -10.44 10.70
CA ASP A 326 1.80 -11.43 11.13
C ASP A 326 0.39 -10.85 11.12
N LEU A 327 0.21 -9.57 11.51
CA LEU A 327 -1.07 -8.88 11.40
C LEU A 327 -1.51 -8.73 9.94
N MET A 328 -0.60 -8.38 9.03
CA MET A 328 -0.91 -8.27 7.60
C MET A 328 -1.38 -9.61 7.03
N ILE A 329 -0.65 -10.70 7.32
CA ILE A 329 -1.04 -12.06 6.90
C ILE A 329 -2.40 -12.44 7.48
N TYR A 330 -2.62 -12.16 8.77
CA TYR A 330 -3.86 -12.50 9.45
C TYR A 330 -5.07 -11.80 8.82
N LEU A 331 -4.98 -10.48 8.57
CA LEU A 331 -6.06 -9.70 7.97
C LEU A 331 -6.37 -10.16 6.54
N GLU A 332 -5.36 -10.31 5.69
CA GLU A 332 -5.53 -10.79 4.31
C GLU A 332 -6.11 -12.20 4.24
N SER A 333 -5.65 -13.12 5.09
CA SER A 333 -6.22 -14.47 5.14
C SER A 333 -7.68 -14.51 5.62
N SER A 334 -8.09 -13.52 6.41
CA SER A 334 -9.42 -13.47 7.03
C SER A 334 -10.46 -12.67 6.25
N LEU A 335 -10.00 -11.73 5.42
CA LEU A 335 -10.83 -10.79 4.68
C LEU A 335 -10.54 -10.75 3.17
N GLY A 336 -9.62 -11.56 2.65
CA GLY A 336 -9.23 -11.54 1.23
C GLY A 336 -10.36 -11.86 0.23
N GLU A 337 -11.44 -12.48 0.70
CA GLU A 337 -12.64 -12.79 -0.09
C GLU A 337 -13.81 -11.83 0.22
N GLU A 338 -13.59 -10.80 1.04
CA GLU A 338 -14.60 -9.80 1.38
C GLU A 338 -14.81 -8.86 0.18
N GLU A 339 -16.01 -8.87 -0.41
CA GLU A 339 -16.36 -7.97 -1.52
C GLU A 339 -16.29 -6.50 -1.06
N ASN A 340 -15.93 -5.59 -1.97
CA ASN A 340 -15.77 -4.15 -1.71
C ASN A 340 -14.76 -3.76 -0.61
N LEU A 341 -13.93 -4.71 -0.16
CA LEU A 341 -12.76 -4.42 0.67
C LEU A 341 -11.48 -4.41 -0.18
N TYR A 342 -10.67 -3.38 -0.01
CA TYR A 342 -9.40 -3.22 -0.73
C TYR A 342 -8.26 -2.98 0.26
N PHE A 343 -7.25 -3.83 0.23
CA PHE A 343 -6.04 -3.66 1.03
C PHE A 343 -5.14 -2.57 0.45
N VAL A 344 -4.75 -1.61 1.29
CA VAL A 344 -3.79 -0.55 0.93
C VAL A 344 -2.41 -0.95 1.45
N PRO A 345 -1.40 -1.14 0.56
CA PRO A 345 -0.10 -1.72 0.92
C PRO A 345 0.86 -0.73 1.60
N ALA A 346 0.36 0.19 2.43
CA ALA A 346 1.20 1.19 3.09
C ALA A 346 2.31 0.55 3.94
N GLY A 347 2.01 -0.53 4.67
CA GLY A 347 2.97 -1.30 5.45
C GLY A 347 4.19 -1.80 4.66
N MET A 348 4.04 -2.22 3.40
CA MET A 348 5.18 -2.66 2.58
C MET A 348 5.79 -1.56 1.70
N CYS A 349 5.11 -0.42 1.59
CA CYS A 349 5.51 0.71 0.74
C CYS A 349 6.17 1.87 1.50
N HIS A 350 5.96 1.96 2.81
CA HIS A 350 6.59 2.95 3.65
C HIS A 350 8.09 2.63 3.86
N ASP A 351 9.02 3.58 3.70
CA ASP A 351 10.43 3.35 3.99
C ASP A 351 10.71 3.37 5.50
N SER A 352 10.50 2.24 6.18
CA SER A 352 10.60 2.21 7.65
C SER A 352 12.02 2.54 8.15
N ALA A 353 13.04 2.45 7.30
CA ALA A 353 14.41 2.78 7.69
C ALA A 353 14.79 4.26 7.48
N ASN A 354 14.06 5.04 6.66
CA ASN A 354 14.51 6.39 6.28
C ASN A 354 13.44 7.49 6.36
N ASN A 355 12.16 7.15 6.48
CA ASN A 355 11.08 8.12 6.41
C ASN A 355 10.48 8.51 7.77
N PHE A 356 11.23 8.30 8.83
CA PHE A 356 10.97 8.88 10.15
C PHE A 356 11.69 10.23 10.32
N ASP A 357 11.15 11.11 11.16
CA ASP A 357 11.85 12.34 11.53
C ASP A 357 13.11 12.00 12.35
N MET A 358 14.21 12.71 12.05
CA MET A 358 15.53 12.41 12.59
C MET A 358 16.10 13.61 13.36
N VAL A 359 16.85 13.33 14.42
CA VAL A 359 17.62 14.32 15.18
C VAL A 359 19.11 13.99 15.14
N GLU A 360 19.96 15.02 15.11
CA GLU A 360 21.41 14.85 15.23
C GLU A 360 21.82 14.77 16.70
N VAL A 361 22.54 13.71 17.05
CA VAL A 361 23.09 13.47 18.38
C VAL A 361 24.59 13.18 18.30
N PRO A 362 25.42 13.57 19.28
CA PRO A 362 26.83 13.18 19.32
C PRO A 362 26.99 11.66 19.36
N VAL A 363 27.94 11.10 18.60
CA VAL A 363 28.24 9.64 18.63
C VAL A 363 28.75 9.19 20.01
N SER A 364 29.27 10.12 20.80
CA SER A 364 29.53 9.96 22.23
C SER A 364 29.51 11.33 22.91
N PRO A 365 29.35 11.40 24.25
CA PRO A 365 29.32 12.67 24.99
C PRO A 365 30.57 13.56 24.86
N HIS A 366 31.64 13.05 24.25
CA HIS A 366 32.92 13.77 24.08
C HIS A 366 33.32 13.93 22.61
N SER A 367 32.45 13.57 21.68
CA SER A 367 32.72 13.64 20.24
C SER A 367 32.03 14.84 19.61
N GLU A 368 32.73 15.53 18.71
CA GLU A 368 32.13 16.51 17.81
C GLU A 368 31.44 15.83 16.61
N MET A 369 31.70 14.54 16.39
CA MET A 369 31.03 13.77 15.35
C MET A 369 29.59 13.47 15.79
N THR A 370 28.64 13.70 14.89
CA THR A 370 27.22 13.40 15.12
C THR A 370 26.76 12.21 14.29
N MET A 371 25.66 11.61 14.74
CA MET A 371 24.86 10.63 14.01
C MET A 371 23.40 11.08 14.00
N LYS A 372 22.62 10.59 13.04
CA LYS A 372 21.18 10.82 12.95
C LYS A 372 20.44 9.63 13.55
N VAL A 373 19.53 9.90 14.45
CA VAL A 373 18.64 8.88 15.05
C VAL A 373 17.18 9.29 14.89
N PRO A 374 16.24 8.35 14.74
CA PRO A 374 14.82 8.68 14.71
C PRO A 374 14.36 9.32 16.02
N THR A 375 13.42 10.25 15.95
CA THR A 375 12.79 10.86 17.14
C THR A 375 11.62 10.02 17.67
N ASP A 376 11.06 9.15 16.83
CA ASP A 376 9.88 8.34 17.08
C ASP A 376 10.04 6.99 16.36
N ALA A 377 9.47 5.92 16.91
CA ALA A 377 9.47 4.60 16.30
C ALA A 377 8.20 4.28 15.51
N VAL A 378 7.11 4.98 15.79
CA VAL A 378 5.75 4.72 15.32
C VAL A 378 5.34 5.74 14.27
N HIS A 379 5.51 7.04 14.55
CA HIS A 379 5.02 8.10 13.67
C HIS A 379 6.08 8.49 12.63
N PRO A 380 5.81 8.31 11.31
CA PRO A 380 6.72 8.74 10.26
C PRO A 380 6.89 10.26 10.22
N GLY A 381 7.92 10.70 9.51
CA GLY A 381 8.03 12.09 9.06
C GLY A 381 7.12 12.37 7.87
N ARG A 382 7.11 13.62 7.40
CA ARG A 382 6.26 14.07 6.27
C ARG A 382 6.38 13.19 5.02
N ALA A 383 7.59 12.71 4.71
CA ALA A 383 7.82 11.85 3.55
C ALA A 383 7.12 10.50 3.67
N GLY A 384 7.07 9.91 4.87
CA GLY A 384 6.39 8.66 5.13
C GLY A 384 4.88 8.77 4.97
N TYR A 385 4.27 9.80 5.55
CA TYR A 385 2.83 10.08 5.36
C TYR A 385 2.45 10.31 3.90
N ARG A 386 3.33 10.91 3.10
CA ARG A 386 3.13 11.04 1.65
C ARG A 386 3.14 9.69 0.94
N GLN A 387 3.98 8.74 1.34
CA GLN A 387 3.96 7.38 0.78
C GLN A 387 2.66 6.64 1.12
N ILE A 388 2.10 6.87 2.32
CA ILE A 388 0.80 6.31 2.70
C ILE A 388 -0.30 6.85 1.76
N ALA A 389 -0.35 8.17 1.58
CA ALA A 389 -1.29 8.81 0.66
C ALA A 389 -1.13 8.30 -0.79
N ASP A 390 0.10 8.16 -1.27
CA ASP A 390 0.41 7.62 -2.60
C ASP A 390 -0.14 6.18 -2.78
N CYS A 391 -0.07 5.34 -1.73
CA CYS A 391 -0.64 4.00 -1.73
C CYS A 391 -2.16 4.03 -1.77
N LEU A 392 -2.79 4.76 -0.85
CA LEU A 392 -4.25 4.87 -0.77
C LEU A 392 -4.83 5.39 -2.08
N TYR A 393 -4.27 6.48 -2.61
CA TYR A 393 -4.69 7.06 -3.88
C TYR A 393 -4.54 6.07 -5.04
N SER A 394 -3.44 5.30 -5.09
CA SER A 394 -3.22 4.33 -6.15
C SER A 394 -4.25 3.20 -6.15
N VAL A 395 -4.61 2.69 -4.96
CA VAL A 395 -5.66 1.66 -4.84
C VAL A 395 -7.01 2.24 -5.23
N ILE A 396 -7.38 3.44 -4.75
CA ILE A 396 -8.62 4.13 -5.14
C ILE A 396 -8.70 4.31 -6.67
N CYS A 397 -7.63 4.77 -7.32
CA CYS A 397 -7.61 4.92 -8.79
C CYS A 397 -7.82 3.59 -9.51
N GLY A 398 -7.35 2.49 -8.92
CA GLY A 398 -7.45 1.15 -9.49
C GLY A 398 -8.85 0.54 -9.39
N THR A 399 -9.59 0.87 -8.33
CA THR A 399 -10.82 0.15 -7.94
C THR A 399 -12.06 1.02 -7.98
N LYS A 400 -11.96 2.36 -8.09
CA LYS A 400 -13.14 3.24 -8.11
C LYS A 400 -14.14 2.95 -9.22
N ALA A 401 -13.69 2.43 -10.36
CA ALA A 401 -14.58 2.02 -11.44
C ALA A 401 -15.45 0.79 -11.10
N GLU A 402 -15.08 0.06 -10.05
CA GLU A 402 -15.76 -1.13 -9.52
C GLU A 402 -16.75 -0.78 -8.41
N TRP A 403 -16.71 0.44 -7.87
CA TRP A 403 -17.71 0.92 -6.92
C TRP A 403 -19.09 0.81 -7.57
N SER A 404 -20.07 0.32 -6.81
CA SER A 404 -21.44 0.14 -7.30
C SER A 404 -21.98 1.40 -7.98
N LYS A 405 -22.67 1.20 -9.12
CA LYS A 405 -23.31 2.26 -9.91
C LYS A 405 -24.73 2.55 -9.48
#